data_AF-A0A3N9XM22-F1
#
_entry.id   AF-A0A3N9XM22-F1
#
_cell.length_a   1.000
_cell.length_b   1.000
_cell.length_c   1.000
_cell.angle_alpha   90.00
_cell.angle_beta   90.00
_cell.angle_gamma   90.00
#
_symmetry.space_group_name_H-M   'P 1'
#
loop_
_entity.id
_entity.type
_entity.pdbx_description
1 polymer ?
#
loop_
_entity_poly.entity_id
_entity_poly.type
_entity_poly.pdbx_seq_one_letter_code
_entity_poly.pdbx_strand_id
1 'polypeptide(L)'
;PPTDPPPTTPPPGTGGCSASVSLNSWNGGFVATVKVTAGSAGTSGWNVGVTLASGASVTNTWSATASGSTGTVRFANVDYNGRLGAGQVTEFGFQGTGSGAGITPTCTAS
;
A
#
# COMPACT_ATOMS: atom_id res chain seq x y z
N PRO A 1 9.24 25.05 -11.04
CA PRO A 1 9.16 23.58 -10.84
C PRO A 1 8.22 23.23 -9.68
N PRO A 2 7.19 22.39 -9.84
CA PRO A 2 6.44 21.91 -8.69
C PRO A 2 7.25 20.77 -8.06
N THR A 3 7.66 20.96 -6.81
CA THR A 3 8.16 19.90 -5.94
C THR A 3 6.95 19.21 -5.32
N ASP A 4 6.71 17.97 -5.71
CA ASP A 4 5.67 17.14 -5.12
C ASP A 4 5.98 16.93 -3.62
N PRO A 5 5.03 17.18 -2.69
CA PRO A 5 5.27 16.94 -1.27
C PRO A 5 5.47 15.43 -1.04
N PRO A 6 6.41 15.03 -0.15
CA PRO A 6 6.60 13.62 0.15
C PRO A 6 5.31 13.04 0.76
N PRO A 7 4.91 11.81 0.40
CA PRO A 7 3.71 11.18 0.95
C PRO A 7 3.84 11.08 2.47
N THR A 8 2.89 11.71 3.19
CA THR A 8 2.81 11.69 4.64
C THR A 8 2.44 10.28 5.10
N THR A 9 3.45 9.55 5.58
CA THR A 9 3.25 8.22 6.19
C THR A 9 2.68 8.42 7.59
N PRO A 10 1.47 7.89 7.91
CA PRO A 10 0.98 7.87 9.28
C PRO A 10 1.98 7.12 10.18
N PRO A 11 2.29 7.60 11.39
CA PRO A 11 3.23 6.91 12.27
C PRO A 11 2.73 5.49 12.58
N PRO A 12 3.61 4.47 12.54
CA PRO A 12 3.24 3.13 12.92
C PRO A 12 2.71 3.15 14.36
N GLY A 13 1.44 2.77 14.52
CA GLY A 13 0.88 2.47 15.83
C GLY A 13 1.78 1.46 16.54
N THR A 14 1.81 1.54 17.88
CA THR A 14 2.80 1.04 18.87
C THR A 14 3.14 -0.47 18.87
N GLY A 15 3.27 -1.09 17.69
CA GLY A 15 3.53 -2.50 17.45
C GLY A 15 3.25 -2.95 16.01
N GLY A 16 3.01 -2.02 15.05
CA GLY A 16 2.58 -2.34 13.70
C GLY A 16 3.49 -1.88 12.58
N CYS A 17 3.33 -2.50 11.40
CA CYS A 17 4.06 -2.19 10.19
C CYS A 17 3.84 -0.75 9.69
N SER A 18 4.74 -0.27 8.84
CA SER A 18 4.58 0.99 8.08
C SER A 18 4.43 0.68 6.60
N ALA A 19 3.65 1.50 5.88
CA ALA A 19 3.51 1.38 4.43
C ALA A 19 3.81 2.71 3.75
N SER A 20 4.61 2.68 2.68
CA SER A 20 4.90 3.83 1.83
C SER A 20 4.46 3.52 0.40
N VAL A 21 3.88 4.50 -0.29
CA VAL A 21 3.39 4.33 -1.66
C VAL A 21 4.25 5.15 -2.62
N SER A 22 4.64 4.53 -3.72
CA SER A 22 5.21 5.19 -4.90
C SER A 22 4.22 5.06 -6.04
N LEU A 23 3.77 6.19 -6.57
CA LEU A 23 2.79 6.25 -7.65
C LEU A 23 3.48 6.53 -8.97
N ASN A 24 3.17 5.72 -9.98
CA ASN A 24 3.52 5.97 -11.37
C ASN A 24 2.23 6.09 -12.20
N SER A 25 1.79 7.32 -12.45
CA SER A 25 0.55 7.61 -13.17
C SER A 25 0.79 8.06 -14.61
N TRP A 26 -0.12 7.70 -15.50
CA TRP A 26 -0.21 8.18 -16.88
C TRP A 26 -1.66 8.56 -17.20
N ASN A 27 -1.92 8.99 -18.44
CA ASN A 27 -3.25 9.44 -18.83
C ASN A 27 -4.26 8.27 -18.77
N GLY A 28 -5.16 8.30 -17.79
CA GLY A 28 -6.23 7.30 -17.61
C GLY A 28 -5.89 6.12 -16.69
N GLY A 29 -4.67 6.03 -16.14
CA GLY A 29 -4.31 4.94 -15.23
C GLY A 29 -3.06 5.19 -14.41
N PHE A 30 -2.81 4.29 -13.46
CA PHE A 30 -1.65 4.37 -12.58
C PHE A 30 -1.21 2.98 -12.11
N VAL A 31 0.07 2.87 -11.75
CA VAL A 31 0.60 1.79 -10.93
C VAL A 31 1.00 2.39 -9.58
N ALA A 32 0.56 1.77 -8.50
CA ALA A 32 0.99 2.08 -7.15
C ALA A 32 1.84 0.93 -6.63
N THR A 33 3.08 1.24 -6.27
CA THR A 33 3.98 0.32 -5.58
C THR A 33 3.97 0.65 -4.10
N VAL A 34 3.64 -0.32 -3.26
CA VAL A 34 3.52 -0.16 -1.81
C VAL A 34 4.60 -0.95 -1.12
N LYS A 35 5.40 -0.26 -0.32
CA LYS A 35 6.49 -0.82 0.47
C LYS A 35 6.03 -0.98 1.91
N VAL A 36 5.98 -2.22 2.40
CA VAL A 36 5.55 -2.58 3.75
C VAL A 36 6.76 -2.95 4.59
N THR A 37 7.03 -2.14 5.61
CA THR A 37 8.13 -2.34 6.56
C THR A 37 7.57 -2.86 7.88
N ALA A 38 8.06 -3.99 8.36
CA ALA A 38 7.69 -4.50 9.67
C ALA A 38 8.35 -3.68 10.79
N GLY A 39 7.60 -3.47 11.88
CA GLY A 39 8.12 -2.84 13.09
C GLY A 39 9.15 -3.72 13.81
N SER A 40 9.58 -3.28 14.99
CA SER A 40 10.64 -3.95 15.76
C SER A 40 10.27 -5.34 16.28
N ALA A 41 8.99 -5.72 16.29
CA ALA A 41 8.54 -7.06 16.69
C ALA A 41 8.50 -8.06 15.52
N GLY A 42 8.72 -7.61 14.27
CA GLY A 42 8.35 -8.37 13.09
C GLY A 42 6.83 -8.44 12.90
N THR A 43 6.40 -9.16 11.86
CA THR A 43 4.98 -9.39 11.56
C THR A 43 4.82 -10.78 10.96
N SER A 44 3.70 -11.46 11.26
CA SER A 44 3.40 -12.78 10.69
C SER A 44 2.47 -12.69 9.48
N GLY A 45 1.69 -11.61 9.42
CA GLY A 45 0.95 -11.15 8.25
C GLY A 45 0.84 -9.62 8.26
N TRP A 46 0.43 -9.04 7.15
CA TRP A 46 0.18 -7.61 7.06
C TRP A 46 -1.06 -7.33 6.21
N ASN A 47 -1.75 -6.26 6.57
CA ASN A 47 -2.88 -5.73 5.82
C ASN A 47 -2.67 -4.23 5.57
N VAL A 48 -2.73 -3.81 4.32
CA VAL A 48 -2.67 -2.40 3.94
C VAL A 48 -4.02 -1.93 3.41
N GLY A 49 -4.64 -1.02 4.15
CA GLY A 49 -5.81 -0.27 3.67
C GLY A 49 -5.35 0.92 2.84
N VAL A 50 -5.86 1.04 1.62
CA VAL A 50 -5.63 2.17 0.71
C VAL A 50 -6.97 2.80 0.36
N THR A 51 -7.08 4.11 0.59
CA THR A 51 -8.22 4.89 0.10
C THR A 51 -7.89 5.49 -1.26
N LEU A 52 -8.68 5.12 -2.27
CA LEU A 52 -8.60 5.62 -3.63
C LEU A 52 -9.44 6.89 -3.80
N ALA A 53 -9.01 7.78 -4.69
CA ALA A 53 -9.79 8.94 -5.08
C ALA A 53 -11.10 8.52 -5.79
N SER A 54 -12.09 9.41 -5.80
CA SER A 54 -13.33 9.18 -6.54
C SER A 54 -13.04 9.02 -8.03
N GLY A 55 -13.65 8.01 -8.65
CA GLY A 55 -13.41 7.66 -10.05
C GLY A 55 -12.13 6.85 -10.31
N ALA A 56 -11.34 6.52 -9.27
CA ALA A 56 -10.26 5.56 -9.38
C ALA A 56 -10.74 4.13 -9.08
N SER A 57 -10.15 3.14 -9.75
CA SER A 57 -10.49 1.74 -9.55
C SER A 57 -9.28 0.83 -9.73
N VAL A 58 -9.09 -0.13 -8.84
CA VAL A 58 -8.06 -1.18 -8.96
C VAL A 58 -8.50 -2.18 -10.02
N THR A 59 -7.61 -2.45 -10.98
CA THR A 59 -7.84 -3.39 -12.08
C THR A 59 -6.95 -4.62 -11.99
N ASN A 60 -5.74 -4.50 -11.43
CA ASN A 60 -4.83 -5.63 -11.29
C ASN A 60 -3.96 -5.50 -10.05
N THR A 61 -3.54 -6.62 -9.47
CA THR A 61 -2.76 -6.65 -8.23
C THR A 61 -1.75 -7.78 -8.25
N TRP A 62 -0.57 -7.57 -7.66
CA TRP A 62 0.45 -8.60 -7.54
C TRP A 62 1.15 -8.50 -6.18
N SER A 63 1.71 -9.63 -5.73
CA SER A 63 2.32 -9.76 -4.39
C SER A 63 1.38 -9.39 -3.23
N ALA A 64 0.08 -9.30 -3.48
CA ALA A 64 -0.95 -9.01 -2.48
C ALA A 64 -2.31 -9.48 -2.99
N THR A 65 -3.20 -9.82 -2.07
CA THR A 65 -4.61 -10.09 -2.35
C THR A 65 -5.41 -8.82 -2.04
N ALA A 66 -5.99 -8.20 -3.05
CA ALA A 66 -6.92 -7.08 -2.86
C ALA A 66 -8.33 -7.55 -2.54
N SER A 67 -8.96 -6.80 -1.65
CA SER A 67 -10.38 -6.91 -1.31
C SER A 67 -11.03 -5.55 -1.51
N GLY A 68 -11.90 -5.50 -2.53
CA GLY A 68 -12.46 -4.26 -3.08
C GLY A 68 -11.67 -3.74 -4.27
N SER A 69 -12.29 -2.86 -5.05
CA SER A 69 -11.68 -2.20 -6.21
C SER A 69 -11.84 -0.69 -6.22
N THR A 70 -12.74 -0.13 -5.40
CA THR A 70 -13.05 1.31 -5.35
C THR A 70 -13.19 1.79 -3.91
N GLY A 71 -12.99 3.09 -3.66
CA GLY A 71 -13.06 3.63 -2.30
C GLY A 71 -11.92 3.10 -1.43
N THR A 72 -12.22 2.42 -0.33
CA THR A 72 -11.21 1.80 0.53
C THR A 72 -10.94 0.36 0.10
N VAL A 73 -9.80 0.13 -0.54
CA VAL A 73 -9.32 -1.20 -0.93
C VAL A 73 -8.36 -1.73 0.14
N ARG A 74 -8.51 -2.99 0.52
CA ARG A 74 -7.61 -3.65 1.48
C ARG A 74 -6.73 -4.68 0.78
N PHE A 75 -5.43 -4.57 0.98
CA PHE A 75 -4.43 -5.46 0.42
C PHE A 75 -3.87 -6.33 1.55
N ALA A 76 -4.07 -7.64 1.48
CA ALA A 76 -3.47 -8.59 2.39
C ALA A 76 -2.21 -9.21 1.76
N ASN A 77 -1.27 -9.61 2.61
CA ASN A 77 -0.13 -10.41 2.18
C ASN A 77 -0.59 -11.73 1.54
N VAL A 78 0.26 -12.27 0.67
CA VAL A 78 0.17 -13.65 0.19
C VAL A 78 1.09 -14.54 1.03
N ASP A 79 1.01 -15.86 0.85
CA ASP A 79 1.67 -16.84 1.73
C ASP A 79 3.19 -16.61 1.86
N TYR A 80 3.85 -16.24 0.76
CA TYR A 80 5.32 -16.11 0.75
C TYR A 80 5.85 -14.79 1.33
N ASN A 81 5.02 -13.75 1.47
CA ASN A 81 5.47 -12.42 1.89
C ASN A 81 4.77 -11.87 3.15
N GLY A 82 4.02 -12.71 3.86
CA GLY A 82 3.38 -12.32 5.13
C GLY A 82 4.34 -12.23 6.30
N ARG A 83 5.26 -13.19 6.42
CA ARG A 83 6.23 -13.24 7.52
C ARG A 83 7.42 -12.33 7.24
N LEU A 84 7.53 -11.26 8.02
CA LEU A 84 8.67 -10.36 8.00
C LEU A 84 9.29 -10.30 9.39
N GLY A 85 10.60 -10.47 9.48
CA GLY A 85 11.36 -10.22 10.70
C GLY A 85 11.33 -8.73 11.09
N ALA A 86 11.87 -8.41 12.27
CA ALA A 86 12.00 -7.03 12.71
C ALA A 86 12.75 -6.18 11.69
N GLY A 87 12.15 -5.06 11.24
CA GLY A 87 12.74 -4.16 10.25
C GLY A 87 12.84 -4.72 8.82
N GLN A 88 12.32 -5.93 8.56
CA GLN A 88 12.25 -6.47 7.21
C GLN A 88 11.18 -5.76 6.39
N VAL A 89 11.36 -5.80 5.07
CA VAL A 89 10.53 -5.05 4.14
C VAL A 89 10.06 -5.96 3.02
N THR A 90 8.80 -5.80 2.62
CA THR A 90 8.27 -6.38 1.40
C THR A 90 7.61 -5.31 0.56
N GLU A 91 7.41 -5.62 -0.71
CA GLU A 91 6.81 -4.71 -1.66
C GLU A 91 5.70 -5.45 -2.41
N PHE A 92 4.57 -4.77 -2.56
CA PHE A 92 3.49 -5.21 -3.43
C PHE A 92 3.08 -4.08 -4.36
N GLY A 93 2.32 -4.40 -5.39
CA GLY A 93 1.85 -3.38 -6.31
C GLY A 93 0.46 -3.67 -6.84
N PHE A 94 -0.17 -2.60 -7.30
CA PHE A 94 -1.43 -2.68 -7.98
C PHE A 94 -1.52 -1.66 -9.10
N GLN A 95 -2.25 -2.02 -10.13
CA GLN A 95 -2.64 -1.14 -11.22
C GLN A 95 -4.08 -0.70 -10.99
N GLY A 96 -4.34 0.58 -11.26
CA GLY A 96 -5.69 1.12 -11.30
C GLY A 96 -5.91 2.05 -12.49
N THR A 97 -7.17 2.34 -12.73
CA THR A 97 -7.63 3.37 -13.67
C THR A 97 -8.02 4.64 -12.91
N GLY A 98 -8.00 5.79 -13.58
CA GLY A 98 -8.33 7.09 -12.97
C GLY A 98 -7.12 7.78 -12.33
N SER A 99 -7.37 8.58 -11.29
CA SER A 99 -6.32 9.33 -10.58
C SER A 99 -5.87 8.59 -9.32
N GLY A 100 -4.59 8.20 -9.28
CA GLY A 100 -3.96 7.65 -8.09
C GLY A 100 -3.46 8.70 -7.09
N ALA A 101 -3.69 9.99 -7.36
CA ALA A 101 -3.25 11.07 -6.48
C ALA A 101 -3.96 11.00 -5.12
N GLY A 102 -3.22 11.28 -4.04
CA GLY A 102 -3.77 11.30 -2.67
C GLY A 102 -3.99 9.93 -2.03
N ILE A 103 -3.41 8.86 -2.59
CA ILE A 103 -3.41 7.53 -1.96
C ILE A 103 -2.71 7.59 -0.60
N THR A 104 -3.45 7.23 0.44
CA THR A 104 -2.96 7.14 1.82
C THR A 104 -2.98 5.69 2.28
N PRO A 105 -1.80 5.04 2.39
CA PRO A 105 -1.72 3.67 2.89
C PRO A 105 -1.79 3.64 4.42
N THR A 106 -2.50 2.66 4.95
CA THR A 106 -2.55 2.36 6.39
C THR A 106 -2.17 0.91 6.59
N CYS A 107 -1.08 0.64 7.31
CA CYS A 107 -0.60 -0.72 7.52
C CYS A 107 -1.03 -1.25 8.90
N THR A 108 -1.53 -2.47 8.93
CA THR A 108 -1.86 -3.21 10.14
C THR A 108 -1.07 -4.51 10.16
N ALA A 109 -0.25 -4.69 11.20
CA ALA A 109 0.48 -5.93 11.44
C ALA A 109 -0.40 -6.94 12.18
N SER A 110 -0.12 -8.23 11.95
CA SER A 110 -0.78 -9.36 12.61
C SER A 110 0.21 -10.45 12.99
#